data_AF-A0A973FI83-F1
#
_entry.id   AF-A0A973FI83-F1
#
_cell.length_a   1.000
_cell.length_b   1.000
_cell.length_c   1.000
_cell.angle_alpha   90.00
_cell.angle_beta   90.00
_cell.angle_gamma   90.00
#
_symmetry.space_group_name_H-M   'P 1'
#
loop_
_entity.id
_entity.type
_entity.pdbx_description
1 polymer ?
#
loop_
_entity_poly.entity_id
_entity_poly.type
_entity_poly.pdbx_seq_one_letter_code
_entity_poly.pdbx_strand_id
1 'polypeptide(L)'
;MNTKRKILRFLDMGARVDKSFCDASNIFKGDCKKSVLYSRGKKTDKFFTEDSKLYITPKEARLISDGVELDRKIGKWDNLSARVVVDFVRYRPKKNSLLLDMLEKQYEMMQENTKQATDNLIGHFSLLRLWNLSIVGSILFGMVTMTFVYRYLGQGAVAAADDGNQFFAQEQQVVNPGQGGKILAMEDNISAIDFSEETFSKQVEEIQRASDRAALEQEIYGMVKGYPIEKMVPYIAQQDRTVAAFMIAIAKKESNWGRRVPVLNGQDCYNYVGYRGQRERMGTGGHTCFDSPEDAVNTIAKRVKTLVEDNNRNTPEKMVIWKCGQSCEATGGQEAANKWISDVDMYFQKFKT
;
A
#
# COMPACT_ATOMS: atom_id res chain seq x y z
N MET A 1 5.28 -82.10 -13.86
CA MET A 1 4.05 -81.27 -13.97
C MET A 1 4.51 -79.82 -14.19
N ASN A 2 4.89 -79.38 -15.39
CA ASN A 2 4.10 -79.08 -16.58
C ASN A 2 3.00 -78.03 -16.35
N THR A 3 3.37 -76.74 -16.32
CA THR A 3 2.42 -75.65 -16.53
C THR A 3 3.09 -74.46 -17.22
N LYS A 4 2.90 -74.46 -18.54
CA LYS A 4 3.10 -73.42 -19.54
C LYS A 4 2.89 -71.99 -19.01
N ARG A 5 3.91 -71.13 -19.10
CA ARG A 5 3.69 -69.68 -19.19
C ARG A 5 3.74 -69.27 -20.66
N LYS A 6 2.56 -68.85 -21.13
CA LYS A 6 2.29 -68.28 -22.44
C LYS A 6 3.23 -67.10 -22.70
N ILE A 7 4.05 -67.22 -23.73
CA ILE A 7 4.61 -66.08 -24.46
C ILE A 7 3.41 -65.37 -25.10
N LEU A 8 2.99 -64.24 -24.52
CA LEU A 8 2.06 -63.34 -25.17
C LEU A 8 2.83 -62.71 -26.34
N ARG A 9 2.54 -63.24 -27.53
CA ARG A 9 2.90 -62.65 -28.81
C ARG A 9 2.45 -61.19 -28.76
N PHE A 10 3.40 -60.27 -28.89
CA PHE A 10 3.09 -58.93 -29.35
C PHE A 10 2.30 -59.09 -30.64
N LEU A 11 1.03 -58.72 -30.62
CA LEU A 11 0.31 -58.43 -31.84
C LEU A 11 1.02 -57.25 -32.45
N ASP A 12 1.86 -57.56 -33.43
CA ASP A 12 2.31 -56.66 -34.46
C ASP A 12 1.04 -56.17 -35.17
N MET A 13 0.38 -55.15 -34.59
CA MET A 13 -0.54 -54.29 -35.31
C MET A 13 0.29 -53.33 -36.15
N GLY A 14 1.08 -53.90 -37.06
CA GLY A 14 1.33 -53.26 -38.34
C GLY A 14 -0.04 -53.05 -38.95
N ALA A 15 -0.58 -51.84 -38.79
CA ALA A 15 -1.67 -51.38 -39.61
C ALA A 15 -1.19 -51.56 -41.05
N ARG A 16 -1.66 -52.63 -41.69
CA ARG A 16 -1.76 -52.69 -43.14
C ARG A 16 -2.48 -51.40 -43.51
N VAL A 17 -1.71 -50.45 -44.03
CA VAL A 17 -2.27 -49.33 -44.76
C VAL A 17 -2.98 -49.98 -45.92
N ASP A 18 -4.29 -50.15 -45.76
CA ASP A 18 -5.17 -50.43 -46.88
C ASP A 18 -4.80 -49.43 -47.96
N LYS A 19 -4.42 -49.97 -49.12
CA LYS A 19 -4.15 -49.23 -50.34
C LYS A 19 -5.31 -48.29 -50.56
N SER A 20 -5.15 -47.03 -50.17
CA SER A 20 -6.02 -45.96 -50.63
C SER A 20 -5.79 -45.84 -52.12
N PHE A 21 -6.77 -46.37 -52.82
CA PHE A 21 -7.01 -46.35 -54.25
C PHE A 21 -6.89 -44.91 -54.79
N CYS A 22 -5.69 -44.48 -55.19
CA CYS A 22 -5.56 -43.52 -56.30
C CYS A 22 -5.18 -44.38 -57.49
N ASP A 23 -6.18 -44.78 -58.26
CA ASP A 23 -6.04 -45.51 -59.52
C ASP A 23 -5.11 -44.72 -60.46
N ALA A 24 -4.11 -45.40 -61.04
CA ALA A 24 -3.02 -44.78 -61.79
C ALA A 24 -3.47 -44.12 -63.10
N SER A 25 -4.74 -44.26 -63.46
CA SER A 25 -5.36 -43.67 -64.65
C SER A 25 -5.77 -42.20 -64.50
N ASN A 26 -5.80 -41.64 -63.28
CA ASN A 26 -6.26 -40.25 -63.02
C ASN A 26 -5.16 -39.25 -62.63
N ILE A 27 -3.89 -39.56 -62.94
CA ILE A 27 -2.73 -38.69 -62.62
C ILE A 27 -2.81 -37.29 -63.29
N PHE A 28 -3.64 -37.11 -64.32
CA PHE A 28 -3.75 -35.84 -65.07
C PHE A 28 -4.94 -34.94 -64.67
N LYS A 29 -5.75 -35.29 -63.68
CA LYS A 29 -6.80 -34.41 -63.14
C LYS A 29 -6.60 -34.26 -61.63
N GLY A 30 -5.81 -33.26 -61.26
CA GLY A 30 -5.29 -33.08 -59.91
C GLY A 30 -6.35 -32.84 -58.85
N ASP A 31 -6.85 -33.92 -58.25
CA ASP A 31 -7.60 -33.82 -57.00
C ASP A 31 -7.67 -35.15 -56.19
N CYS A 32 -6.52 -35.79 -55.89
CA CYS A 32 -6.46 -36.70 -54.73
C CYS A 32 -6.35 -35.83 -53.46
N LYS A 33 -7.49 -35.40 -52.91
CA LYS A 33 -7.58 -34.63 -51.66
C LYS A 33 -7.00 -35.44 -50.50
N LYS A 34 -5.74 -35.17 -50.16
CA LYS A 34 -5.10 -35.73 -48.96
C LYS A 34 -5.88 -35.25 -47.74
N SER A 35 -6.45 -36.16 -46.96
CA SER A 35 -7.10 -35.83 -45.70
C SER A 35 -6.09 -35.11 -44.81
N VAL A 36 -6.36 -33.84 -44.56
CA VAL A 36 -5.52 -33.02 -43.70
C VAL A 36 -5.87 -33.33 -42.26
N LEU A 37 -4.99 -34.01 -41.54
CA LEU A 37 -5.17 -34.27 -40.12
C LEU A 37 -4.32 -33.30 -39.31
N TYR A 38 -4.82 -32.93 -38.13
CA TYR A 38 -4.09 -32.10 -37.17
C TYR A 38 -3.74 -32.97 -35.96
N SER A 39 -2.44 -33.14 -35.70
CA SER A 39 -1.91 -33.89 -34.54
C SER A 39 -0.76 -33.10 -33.93
N ARG A 40 -0.71 -33.03 -32.59
CA ARG A 40 0.28 -32.24 -31.82
C ARG A 40 0.44 -30.79 -32.31
N GLY A 41 -0.66 -30.15 -32.70
CA GLY A 41 -0.66 -28.76 -33.18
C GLY A 41 -0.02 -28.56 -34.57
N LYS A 42 0.29 -29.63 -35.31
CA LYS A 42 0.85 -29.58 -36.67
C LYS A 42 -0.03 -30.33 -37.66
N LYS A 43 0.01 -29.88 -38.91
CA LYS A 43 -0.69 -30.50 -40.02
C LYS A 43 0.09 -31.73 -40.49
N THR A 44 -0.49 -32.92 -40.36
CA THR A 44 0.15 -34.19 -40.72
C THR A 44 -0.77 -35.02 -41.61
N ASP A 45 -0.18 -35.86 -42.45
CA ASP A 45 -0.87 -36.89 -43.25
C ASP A 45 -0.93 -38.25 -42.54
N LYS A 46 -0.33 -38.34 -41.35
CA LYS A 46 -0.31 -39.54 -40.49
C LYS A 46 -1.04 -39.25 -39.19
N PHE A 47 -2.00 -40.10 -38.83
CA PHE A 47 -2.71 -40.06 -37.55
C PHE A 47 -1.90 -40.83 -36.51
N PHE A 48 -1.48 -40.16 -35.44
CA PHE A 48 -0.88 -40.85 -34.30
C PHE A 48 -2.02 -41.28 -33.36
N THR A 49 -2.19 -42.59 -33.25
CA THR A 49 -3.26 -43.17 -32.42
C THR A 49 -3.08 -42.83 -30.94
N GLU A 50 -1.88 -42.41 -30.51
CA GLU A 50 -1.57 -41.92 -29.15
C GLU A 50 -2.45 -40.73 -28.73
N ASP A 51 -2.85 -39.87 -29.68
CA ASP A 51 -3.65 -38.66 -29.39
C ASP A 51 -5.12 -38.99 -29.09
N SER A 52 -5.60 -40.18 -29.46
CA SER A 52 -7.01 -40.56 -29.28
C SER A 52 -7.40 -40.85 -27.83
N LYS A 53 -6.43 -41.07 -26.93
CA LYS A 53 -6.62 -41.54 -25.53
C LYS A 53 -7.46 -42.82 -25.39
N LEU A 54 -7.76 -43.52 -26.49
CA LEU A 54 -8.62 -44.72 -26.52
C LEU A 54 -7.92 -46.00 -26.05
N TYR A 55 -6.59 -46.00 -25.98
CA TYR A 55 -5.80 -47.11 -25.46
C TYR A 55 -4.67 -46.59 -24.56
N ILE A 56 -3.99 -47.50 -23.87
CA ILE A 56 -2.84 -47.18 -23.02
C ILE A 56 -1.59 -47.37 -23.86
N THR A 57 -0.86 -46.29 -24.11
CA THR A 57 0.41 -46.34 -24.85
C THR A 57 1.47 -47.06 -24.01
N PRO A 58 2.51 -47.67 -24.63
CA PRO A 58 3.61 -48.28 -23.88
C PRO A 58 4.29 -47.34 -22.88
N LYS A 59 4.24 -46.02 -23.13
CA LYS A 59 4.76 -44.99 -22.23
C LYS A 59 3.83 -44.76 -21.03
N GLU A 60 2.54 -44.61 -21.28
CA GLU A 60 1.54 -44.53 -20.22
C GLU A 60 1.50 -45.79 -19.34
N ALA A 61 1.72 -46.97 -19.93
CA ALA A 61 1.82 -48.21 -19.18
C ALA A 61 2.98 -48.21 -18.18
N ARG A 62 4.13 -47.59 -18.52
CA ARG A 62 5.25 -47.40 -17.59
C ARG A 62 4.90 -46.43 -16.47
N LEU A 63 4.19 -45.35 -16.79
CA LEU A 63 3.76 -44.37 -15.79
C LEU A 63 2.76 -44.98 -14.81
N ILE A 64 1.84 -45.82 -15.30
CA ILE A 64 0.93 -46.59 -14.44
C ILE A 64 1.73 -47.55 -13.54
N SER A 65 2.76 -48.22 -14.06
CA SER A 65 3.61 -49.09 -13.23
C SER A 65 4.38 -48.31 -12.15
N ASP A 66 4.67 -47.04 -12.41
CA ASP A 66 5.33 -46.13 -11.46
C ASP A 66 4.34 -45.44 -10.50
N GLY A 67 3.04 -45.80 -10.56
CA GLY A 67 2.00 -45.30 -9.66
C GLY A 67 1.44 -43.92 -10.02
N VAL A 68 1.69 -43.44 -11.25
CA VAL A 68 1.21 -42.14 -11.74
C VAL A 68 -0.22 -42.29 -12.29
N GLU A 69 -1.15 -41.50 -11.78
CA GLU A 69 -2.54 -41.47 -12.25
C GLU A 69 -2.64 -40.66 -13.56
N LEU A 70 -3.25 -41.25 -14.60
CA LEU A 70 -3.37 -40.62 -15.92
C LEU A 70 -4.70 -39.83 -16.02
N ASP A 71 -4.63 -38.50 -16.21
CA ASP A 71 -5.82 -37.68 -16.46
C ASP A 71 -6.29 -37.79 -17.93
N ARG A 72 -7.32 -38.60 -18.15
CA ARG A 72 -7.91 -38.84 -19.48
C ARG A 72 -9.14 -38.00 -19.79
N LYS A 73 -9.53 -37.06 -18.92
CA LYS A 73 -10.76 -36.27 -19.13
C LYS A 73 -10.66 -35.41 -20.41
N ILE A 74 -11.67 -35.52 -21.27
CA ILE A 74 -11.81 -34.75 -22.51
C ILE A 74 -12.58 -33.47 -22.19
N GLY A 75 -12.21 -32.33 -22.78
CA GLY A 75 -12.90 -31.04 -22.58
C GLY A 75 -12.27 -30.09 -21.56
N LYS A 76 -11.12 -30.45 -20.98
CA LYS A 76 -10.28 -29.47 -20.28
C LYS A 76 -9.44 -28.71 -21.32
N TRP A 77 -9.59 -27.39 -21.35
CA TRP A 77 -8.67 -26.51 -22.08
C TRP A 77 -7.24 -26.73 -21.56
N ASP A 78 -6.25 -26.76 -22.47
CA ASP A 78 -4.83 -27.11 -22.25
C ASP A 78 -4.32 -26.66 -20.87
N ASN A 79 -4.46 -27.55 -19.88
CA ASN A 79 -4.08 -27.28 -18.50
C ASN A 79 -2.79 -28.03 -18.18
N LEU A 80 -2.00 -27.48 -17.26
CA LEU A 80 -0.72 -28.06 -16.83
C LEU A 80 -0.86 -29.52 -16.37
N SER A 81 -2.03 -29.94 -15.89
CA SER A 81 -2.32 -31.32 -15.50
C SER A 81 -2.55 -32.29 -16.68
N ALA A 82 -2.95 -31.80 -17.86
CA ALA A 82 -3.16 -32.64 -19.05
C ALA A 82 -1.85 -32.93 -19.79
N ARG A 83 -0.81 -32.13 -19.57
CA ARG A 83 0.54 -32.45 -20.04
C ARG A 83 1.14 -33.43 -19.04
N VAL A 84 1.30 -34.68 -19.46
CA VAL A 84 2.19 -35.62 -18.79
C VAL A 84 3.59 -35.00 -18.83
N VAL A 85 3.98 -34.31 -17.76
CA VAL A 85 5.34 -33.76 -17.64
C VAL A 85 6.24 -34.95 -17.37
N VAL A 86 6.81 -35.50 -18.44
CA VAL A 86 7.60 -36.73 -18.47
C VAL A 86 8.80 -36.68 -17.52
N ASP A 87 9.25 -35.47 -17.15
CA ASP A 87 10.42 -35.27 -16.31
C ASP A 87 10.19 -34.19 -15.25
N PHE A 88 9.07 -34.21 -14.51
CA PHE A 88 9.04 -33.50 -13.24
C PHE A 88 9.86 -34.31 -12.23
N VAL A 89 11.19 -34.24 -12.36
CA VAL A 89 12.08 -34.62 -11.27
C VAL A 89 11.70 -33.72 -10.12
N ARG A 90 10.94 -34.25 -9.15
CA ARG A 90 10.64 -33.56 -7.91
C ARG A 90 11.96 -33.47 -7.17
N TYR A 91 12.73 -32.43 -7.49
CA TYR A 91 13.96 -32.12 -6.79
C TYR A 91 13.53 -31.65 -5.40
N ARG A 92 13.32 -32.61 -4.48
CA ARG A 92 13.33 -32.34 -3.06
C ARG A 92 14.80 -32.33 -2.67
N PRO A 93 15.47 -31.17 -2.62
CA PRO A 93 16.83 -31.14 -2.13
C PRO A 93 16.80 -31.71 -0.70
N LYS A 94 17.70 -32.64 -0.36
CA LYS A 94 17.78 -33.24 0.99
C LYS A 94 18.06 -32.20 2.09
N LYS A 95 18.42 -30.98 1.70
CA LYS A 95 18.56 -29.81 2.55
C LYS A 95 17.83 -28.67 1.88
N ASN A 96 16.92 -28.00 2.60
CA ASN A 96 16.34 -26.74 2.13
C ASN A 96 17.50 -25.83 1.75
N SER A 97 17.47 -25.25 0.55
CA SER A 97 18.45 -24.22 0.22
C SER A 97 18.24 -23.07 1.23
N LEU A 98 19.34 -22.48 1.69
CA LEU A 98 19.32 -21.34 2.62
C LEU A 98 18.32 -20.25 2.15
N LEU A 99 18.21 -20.07 0.83
CA LEU A 99 17.31 -19.14 0.19
C LEU A 99 15.83 -19.53 0.37
N LEU A 100 15.50 -20.82 0.23
CA LEU A 100 14.13 -21.30 0.46
C LEU A 100 13.73 -21.10 1.92
N ASP A 101 14.64 -21.41 2.85
CA ASP A 101 14.43 -21.23 4.30
C ASP A 101 14.23 -19.74 4.65
N MET A 102 15.01 -18.85 4.02
CA MET A 102 14.82 -17.40 4.15
C MET A 102 13.49 -16.91 3.58
N LEU A 103 13.05 -17.42 2.43
CA LEU A 103 11.78 -17.05 1.82
C LEU A 103 10.58 -17.55 2.62
N GLU A 104 10.64 -18.79 3.10
CA GLU A 104 9.61 -19.39 3.94
C GLU A 104 9.47 -18.59 5.23
N LYS A 105 10.60 -18.25 5.87
CA LYS A 105 10.60 -17.38 7.05
C LYS A 105 10.06 -15.97 6.77
N GLN A 106 10.38 -15.38 5.63
CA GLN A 106 9.79 -14.09 5.23
C GLN A 106 8.29 -14.19 5.02
N TYR A 107 7.83 -15.27 4.39
CA TYR A 107 6.41 -15.50 4.15
C TYR A 107 5.65 -15.69 5.47
N GLU A 108 6.18 -16.48 6.40
CA GLU A 108 5.61 -16.66 7.74
C GLU A 108 5.55 -15.33 8.51
N MET A 109 6.64 -14.55 8.51
CA MET A 109 6.64 -13.21 9.14
C MET A 109 5.62 -12.26 8.49
N MET A 110 5.49 -12.29 7.16
CA MET A 110 4.50 -11.47 6.45
C MET A 110 3.07 -11.92 6.77
N GLN A 111 2.83 -13.23 6.85
CA GLN A 111 1.53 -13.78 7.19
C GLN A 111 1.12 -13.45 8.63
N GLU A 112 2.07 -13.53 9.57
CA GLU A 112 1.81 -13.15 10.97
C GLU A 112 1.58 -11.65 11.11
N ASN A 113 2.39 -10.82 10.45
CA ASN A 113 2.21 -9.37 10.45
C ASN A 113 0.89 -8.95 9.79
N THR A 114 0.49 -9.60 8.70
CA THR A 114 -0.80 -9.31 8.04
C THR A 114 -1.99 -9.75 8.89
N LYS A 115 -1.89 -10.88 9.59
CA LYS A 115 -2.93 -11.31 10.53
C LYS A 115 -3.06 -10.35 11.73
N GLN A 116 -1.94 -9.96 12.33
CA GLN A 116 -1.96 -8.98 13.44
C GLN A 116 -2.43 -7.59 12.98
N ALA A 117 -2.01 -7.14 11.78
CA ALA A 117 -2.48 -5.87 11.22
C ALA A 117 -3.99 -5.90 10.93
N THR A 118 -4.51 -7.02 10.40
CA THR A 118 -5.94 -7.17 10.13
C THR A 118 -6.77 -7.27 11.41
N ASP A 119 -6.30 -8.01 12.42
CA ASP A 119 -6.97 -8.10 13.73
C ASP A 119 -6.98 -6.73 14.45
N ASN A 120 -5.88 -5.97 14.39
CA ASN A 120 -5.81 -4.61 14.93
C ASN A 120 -6.65 -3.61 14.13
N LEU A 121 -6.71 -3.73 12.80
CA LEU A 121 -7.59 -2.91 11.95
C LEU A 121 -9.07 -3.16 12.26
N ILE A 122 -9.48 -4.42 12.41
CA ILE A 122 -10.88 -4.76 12.66
C ILE A 122 -11.31 -4.33 14.08
N GLY A 123 -10.39 -4.38 15.06
CA GLY A 123 -10.66 -3.95 16.44
C GLY A 123 -10.83 -2.43 16.63
N HIS A 124 -10.20 -1.60 15.80
CA HIS A 124 -10.15 -0.14 15.99
C HIS A 124 -11.14 0.67 15.14
N PHE A 125 -11.76 0.09 14.11
CA PHE A 125 -12.67 0.81 13.22
C PHE A 125 -14.13 0.35 13.39
N SER A 126 -15.03 1.29 13.70
CA SER A 126 -16.48 1.04 13.70
C SER A 126 -16.96 0.63 12.30
N LEU A 127 -17.92 -0.29 12.19
CA LEU A 127 -18.49 -0.80 10.93
C LEU A 127 -18.83 0.30 9.89
N LEU A 128 -19.34 1.45 10.33
CA LEU A 128 -19.68 2.59 9.46
C LEU A 128 -18.44 3.24 8.80
N ARG A 129 -17.30 3.26 9.51
CA ARG A 129 -16.04 3.80 8.97
C ARG A 129 -15.40 2.82 7.97
N LEU A 130 -15.52 1.52 8.22
CA LEU A 130 -15.07 0.48 7.29
C LEU A 130 -15.87 0.52 5.98
N TRP A 131 -17.17 0.78 6.03
CA TRP A 131 -17.99 0.90 4.84
C TRP A 131 -17.60 2.11 3.98
N ASN A 132 -17.38 3.27 4.60
CA ASN A 132 -16.88 4.45 3.89
C ASN A 132 -15.48 4.23 3.30
N LEU A 133 -14.60 3.54 4.03
CA LEU A 133 -13.27 3.18 3.53
C LEU A 133 -13.36 2.22 2.33
N SER A 134 -14.29 1.27 2.35
CA SER A 134 -14.55 0.38 1.20
C SER A 134 -15.03 1.14 -0.03
N ILE A 135 -15.89 2.16 0.14
CA ILE A 135 -16.36 2.99 -0.97
C ILE A 135 -15.20 3.78 -1.58
N VAL A 136 -14.44 4.49 -0.75
CA VAL A 136 -13.29 5.29 -1.21
C VAL A 136 -12.23 4.39 -1.86
N GLY A 137 -11.96 3.23 -1.27
CA GLY A 137 -11.04 2.24 -1.82
C GLY A 137 -11.47 1.70 -3.18
N SER A 138 -12.77 1.43 -3.37
CA SER A 138 -13.29 0.96 -4.66
C SER A 138 -13.16 2.00 -5.77
N ILE A 139 -13.36 3.28 -5.45
CA ILE A 139 -13.21 4.39 -6.40
C ILE A 139 -11.74 4.52 -6.83
N LEU A 140 -10.81 4.55 -5.87
CA LEU A 140 -9.38 4.63 -6.16
C LEU A 140 -8.89 3.41 -6.95
N PHE A 141 -9.33 2.21 -6.57
CA PHE A 141 -9.02 0.99 -7.31
C PHE A 141 -9.57 1.04 -8.73
N GLY A 142 -10.77 1.57 -8.93
CA GLY A 142 -11.36 1.80 -10.26
C GLY A 142 -10.53 2.75 -11.12
N MET A 143 -10.07 3.87 -10.56
CA MET A 143 -9.22 4.83 -11.27
C MET A 143 -7.87 4.22 -11.67
N VAL A 144 -7.24 3.46 -10.76
CA VAL A 144 -5.96 2.79 -11.02
C VAL A 144 -6.12 1.63 -12.01
N THR A 145 -7.17 0.82 -11.88
CA THR A 145 -7.41 -0.28 -12.81
C THR A 145 -7.75 0.22 -14.20
N MET A 146 -8.54 1.29 -14.32
CA MET A 146 -8.81 1.91 -15.63
C MET A 146 -7.52 2.43 -16.26
N THR A 147 -6.66 3.12 -15.52
CA THR A 147 -5.38 3.61 -16.08
C THR A 147 -4.48 2.45 -16.54
N PHE A 148 -4.44 1.33 -15.81
CA PHE A 148 -3.75 0.11 -16.27
C PHE A 148 -4.40 -0.49 -17.53
N VAL A 149 -5.73 -0.58 -17.59
CA VAL A 149 -6.46 -1.07 -18.78
C VAL A 149 -6.15 -0.20 -20.00
N TYR A 150 -6.22 1.13 -19.86
CA TYR A 150 -5.88 2.05 -20.94
C TYR A 150 -4.44 1.91 -21.40
N ARG A 151 -3.50 1.75 -20.46
CA ARG A 151 -2.06 1.67 -20.77
C ARG A 151 -1.68 0.34 -21.44
N TYR A 152 -2.29 -0.78 -21.05
CA TYR A 152 -1.89 -2.11 -21.50
C TYR A 152 -2.78 -2.71 -22.58
N LEU A 153 -4.07 -2.37 -22.61
CA LEU A 153 -5.03 -2.92 -23.57
C LEU A 153 -5.42 -1.91 -24.67
N GLY A 154 -5.00 -0.65 -24.55
CA GLY A 154 -5.28 0.41 -25.51
C GLY A 154 -6.75 0.86 -25.51
N GLN A 155 -7.04 1.96 -26.23
CA GLN A 155 -8.38 2.59 -26.26
C GLN A 155 -9.50 1.68 -26.80
N GLY A 156 -9.19 0.51 -27.36
CA GLY A 156 -10.16 -0.45 -27.89
C GLY A 156 -10.80 -1.39 -26.85
N ALA A 157 -10.35 -1.36 -25.58
CA ALA A 157 -10.91 -2.20 -24.50
C ALA A 157 -12.06 -1.53 -23.72
N VAL A 158 -12.38 -0.27 -24.04
CA VAL A 158 -13.57 0.41 -23.50
C VAL A 158 -14.77 -0.08 -24.28
N ALA A 159 -15.72 -0.71 -23.58
CA ALA A 159 -17.05 -0.90 -24.15
C ALA A 159 -17.56 0.46 -24.60
N ALA A 160 -17.82 0.62 -25.90
CA ALA A 160 -18.56 1.76 -26.41
C ALA A 160 -19.88 1.82 -25.62
N ALA A 161 -19.94 2.71 -24.64
CA ALA A 161 -21.19 3.18 -24.11
C ALA A 161 -21.81 3.97 -25.26
N ASP A 162 -22.67 3.28 -25.99
CA ASP A 162 -23.43 3.81 -27.10
C ASP A 162 -24.24 5.00 -26.58
N ASP A 163 -23.91 6.20 -27.04
CA ASP A 163 -24.69 7.41 -26.83
C ASP A 163 -26.04 7.22 -27.55
N GLY A 164 -27.05 6.81 -26.78
CA GLY A 164 -28.36 6.47 -27.31
C GLY A 164 -29.48 6.55 -26.26
N ASN A 165 -29.84 7.80 -25.93
CA ASN A 165 -31.10 8.25 -25.31
C ASN A 165 -31.42 7.90 -23.83
N GLN A 166 -31.27 8.94 -23.01
CA GLN A 166 -32.23 9.47 -22.02
C GLN A 166 -33.44 8.61 -21.60
N PHE A 167 -33.40 8.12 -20.37
CA PHE A 167 -34.47 8.14 -19.35
C PHE A 167 -33.70 7.98 -18.03
N PHE A 168 -33.56 8.99 -17.17
CA PHE A 168 -34.58 9.54 -16.28
C PHE A 168 -34.37 11.04 -16.05
N ALA A 169 -35.37 11.84 -16.41
CA ALA A 169 -35.62 13.13 -15.81
C ALA A 169 -36.99 13.09 -15.13
N GLN A 170 -37.08 13.81 -14.01
CA GLN A 170 -38.25 14.14 -13.18
C GLN A 170 -38.40 13.36 -11.87
N GLU A 171 -37.94 13.96 -10.77
CA GLU A 171 -38.85 14.60 -9.81
C GLU A 171 -38.07 15.56 -8.87
N GLN A 172 -38.30 16.86 -9.03
CA GLN A 172 -38.22 17.83 -7.93
C GLN A 172 -39.47 18.70 -8.02
N GLN A 173 -40.28 18.69 -6.96
CA GLN A 173 -41.19 19.79 -6.65
C GLN A 173 -41.06 20.21 -5.18
N VAL A 174 -40.60 21.45 -5.03
CA VAL A 174 -41.05 22.52 -4.10
C VAL A 174 -40.83 22.33 -2.59
N VAL A 175 -39.89 23.11 -2.02
CA VAL A 175 -40.11 24.24 -1.07
C VAL A 175 -38.84 25.13 -1.01
N ASN A 176 -39.01 26.44 -1.26
CA ASN A 176 -38.04 27.56 -1.09
C ASN A 176 -38.21 28.19 0.32
N PRO A 177 -37.42 29.18 0.84
CA PRO A 177 -36.19 29.84 0.35
C PRO A 177 -35.11 30.08 1.45
N GLY A 178 -33.90 30.57 1.11
CA GLY A 178 -33.04 31.29 2.09
C GLY A 178 -31.52 31.27 1.88
N GLN A 179 -31.04 32.17 1.01
CA GLN A 179 -29.75 32.89 1.06
C GLN A 179 -28.41 32.14 1.34
N GLY A 180 -27.53 32.21 0.33
CA GLY A 180 -26.14 32.65 0.54
C GLY A 180 -25.05 31.60 0.34
N GLY A 181 -24.46 31.56 -0.86
CA GLY A 181 -23.25 30.77 -1.11
C GLY A 181 -22.85 30.73 -2.57
N LYS A 182 -22.30 31.83 -3.06
CA LYS A 182 -21.72 32.02 -4.40
C LYS A 182 -20.57 31.02 -4.63
N ILE A 183 -20.82 29.93 -5.35
CA ILE A 183 -19.73 29.12 -5.94
C ILE A 183 -19.44 29.75 -7.31
N LEU A 184 -18.33 30.46 -7.38
CA LEU A 184 -17.79 31.01 -8.62
C LEU A 184 -17.50 29.86 -9.58
N ALA A 185 -18.22 29.88 -10.70
CA ALA A 185 -17.85 29.17 -11.90
C ALA A 185 -16.44 29.62 -12.33
N MET A 186 -15.55 28.66 -12.50
CA MET A 186 -14.30 28.82 -13.22
C MET A 186 -14.36 27.84 -14.39
N GLU A 187 -15.21 28.17 -15.35
CA GLU A 187 -15.08 27.71 -16.74
C GLU A 187 -14.08 28.63 -17.44
N ASP A 188 -13.43 28.07 -18.47
CA ASP A 188 -12.48 28.70 -19.41
C ASP A 188 -11.00 28.68 -18.99
N ASN A 189 -10.38 27.51 -19.14
CA ASN A 189 -9.23 27.27 -20.03
C ASN A 189 -8.72 25.83 -19.85
N ILE A 190 -9.44 24.85 -20.41
CA ILE A 190 -8.92 23.51 -20.62
C ILE A 190 -8.10 23.52 -21.91
N SER A 191 -7.03 24.31 -21.92
CA SER A 191 -5.92 24.13 -22.87
C SER A 191 -5.00 23.12 -22.21
N ALA A 192 -5.05 21.87 -22.68
CA ALA A 192 -4.09 20.80 -22.41
C ALA A 192 -3.51 20.85 -20.98
N ILE A 193 -4.21 20.26 -20.02
CA ILE A 193 -3.57 19.85 -18.77
C ILE A 193 -2.50 18.85 -19.19
N ASP A 194 -1.28 19.35 -19.35
CA ASP A 194 -0.06 18.57 -19.38
C ASP A 194 -0.03 17.85 -18.04
N PHE A 195 -0.61 16.65 -18.02
CA PHE A 195 -0.72 15.76 -16.88
C PHE A 195 0.68 15.18 -16.64
N SER A 196 1.62 16.08 -16.36
CA SER A 196 2.97 15.74 -15.97
C SER A 196 2.85 15.04 -14.63
N GLU A 197 3.47 13.87 -14.53
CA GLU A 197 3.58 13.06 -13.32
C GLU A 197 4.01 13.90 -12.09
N GLU A 198 4.73 15.00 -12.34
CA GLU A 198 5.19 15.98 -11.35
C GLU A 198 4.06 16.85 -10.74
N THR A 199 3.05 17.24 -11.50
CA THR A 199 1.93 18.07 -10.99
C THR A 199 0.95 17.25 -10.16
N PHE A 200 0.66 16.02 -10.58
CA PHE A 200 -0.16 15.09 -9.79
C PHE A 200 0.54 14.72 -8.48
N SER A 201 1.84 14.42 -8.50
CA SER A 201 2.62 14.11 -7.30
C SER A 201 2.61 15.26 -6.29
N LYS A 202 2.78 16.51 -6.76
CA LYS A 202 2.72 17.70 -5.90
C LYS A 202 1.34 17.89 -5.25
N GLN A 203 0.25 17.69 -6.01
CA GLN A 203 -1.10 17.80 -5.48
C GLN A 203 -1.42 16.69 -4.45
N VAL A 204 -1.02 15.45 -4.73
CA VAL A 204 -1.19 14.33 -3.78
C VAL A 204 -0.38 14.56 -2.50
N GLU A 205 0.86 15.04 -2.62
CA GLU A 205 1.67 15.43 -1.46
C GLU A 205 1.02 16.54 -0.64
N GLU A 206 0.42 17.53 -1.28
CA GLU A 206 -0.23 18.64 -0.59
C GLU A 206 -1.49 18.20 0.15
N ILE A 207 -2.31 17.34 -0.47
CA ILE A 207 -3.48 16.73 0.17
C ILE A 207 -3.06 15.86 1.35
N GLN A 208 -1.99 15.06 1.18
CA GLN A 208 -1.45 14.23 2.25
C GLN A 208 -0.96 15.09 3.41
N ARG A 209 -0.16 16.14 3.14
CA ARG A 209 0.31 17.08 4.16
C ARG A 209 -0.85 17.79 4.87
N ALA A 210 -1.90 18.19 4.14
CA ALA A 210 -3.07 18.82 4.73
C ALA A 210 -3.83 17.85 5.64
N SER A 211 -4.01 16.61 5.22
CA SER A 211 -4.60 15.54 6.03
C SER A 211 -3.77 15.25 7.27
N ASP A 212 -2.44 15.13 7.13
CA ASP A 212 -1.52 14.87 8.24
C ASP A 212 -1.50 16.02 9.25
N ARG A 213 -1.53 17.28 8.78
CA ARG A 213 -1.66 18.47 9.63
C ARG A 213 -2.96 18.48 10.41
N ALA A 214 -4.08 18.20 9.75
CA ALA A 214 -5.39 18.15 10.41
C ALA A 214 -5.45 17.03 11.47
N ALA A 215 -4.89 15.86 11.16
CA ALA A 215 -4.79 14.75 12.12
C ALA A 215 -3.92 15.12 13.32
N LEU A 216 -2.74 15.72 13.08
CA LEU A 216 -1.83 16.18 14.12
C LEU A 216 -2.47 17.27 15.00
N GLU A 217 -3.21 18.21 14.38
CA GLU A 217 -3.93 19.26 15.10
C GLU A 217 -4.95 18.67 16.07
N GLN A 218 -5.77 17.72 15.63
CA GLN A 218 -6.76 17.04 16.48
C GLN A 218 -6.11 16.24 17.61
N GLU A 219 -5.01 15.55 17.32
CA GLU A 219 -4.22 14.80 18.30
C GLU A 219 -3.69 15.73 19.41
N ILE A 220 -3.03 16.83 19.02
CA ILE A 220 -2.53 17.84 19.96
C ILE A 220 -3.68 18.47 20.74
N TYR A 221 -4.75 18.88 20.06
CA TYR A 221 -5.92 19.49 20.66
C TYR A 221 -6.51 18.60 21.76
N GLY A 222 -6.66 17.30 21.49
CA GLY A 222 -7.15 16.33 22.47
C GLY A 222 -6.30 16.25 23.74
N MET A 223 -4.98 16.43 23.63
CA MET A 223 -4.07 16.41 24.77
C MET A 223 -4.08 17.69 25.60
N VAL A 224 -4.18 18.84 24.95
CA VAL A 224 -4.02 20.15 25.59
C VAL A 224 -5.33 20.89 25.86
N LYS A 225 -6.47 20.26 25.57
CA LYS A 225 -7.80 20.84 25.79
C LYS A 225 -7.95 21.38 27.22
N GLY A 226 -8.37 22.64 27.32
CA GLY A 226 -8.57 23.33 28.60
C GLY A 226 -7.30 23.90 29.23
N TYR A 227 -6.19 23.94 28.49
CA TYR A 227 -4.95 24.60 28.89
C TYR A 227 -4.66 25.82 27.99
N PRO A 228 -3.95 26.85 28.47
CA PRO A 228 -3.68 28.05 27.67
C PRO A 228 -2.94 27.81 26.35
N ILE A 229 -2.10 26.76 26.27
CA ILE A 229 -1.43 26.37 25.02
C ILE A 229 -2.38 25.97 23.88
N GLU A 230 -3.66 25.69 24.18
CA GLU A 230 -4.69 25.40 23.17
C GLU A 230 -4.72 26.46 22.05
N LYS A 231 -4.48 27.74 22.40
CA LYS A 231 -4.43 28.86 21.44
C LYS A 231 -3.27 28.77 20.44
N MET A 232 -2.23 28.01 20.75
CA MET A 232 -1.06 27.82 19.88
C MET A 232 -1.20 26.60 18.95
N VAL A 233 -2.16 25.71 19.20
CA VAL A 233 -2.30 24.42 18.50
C VAL A 233 -2.37 24.55 16.98
N PRO A 234 -3.14 25.48 16.38
CA PRO A 234 -3.23 25.61 14.92
C PRO A 234 -1.88 25.93 14.27
N TYR A 235 -1.00 26.63 14.99
CA TYR A 235 0.33 26.98 14.50
C TYR A 235 1.34 25.86 14.75
N ILE A 236 1.21 25.13 15.87
CA ILE A 236 2.07 23.98 16.19
C ILE A 236 1.84 22.86 15.17
N ALA A 237 0.59 22.64 14.76
CA ALA A 237 0.23 21.62 13.77
C ALA A 237 0.81 21.87 12.37
N GLN A 238 1.22 23.11 12.06
CA GLN A 238 1.90 23.44 10.80
C GLN A 238 3.36 22.97 10.76
N GLN A 239 3.94 22.66 11.92
CA GLN A 239 5.33 22.24 12.06
C GLN A 239 5.48 20.73 11.83
N ASP A 240 6.72 20.28 11.63
CA ASP A 240 7.05 18.86 11.53
C ASP A 240 6.60 18.11 12.80
N ARG A 241 6.09 16.88 12.65
CA ARG A 241 5.52 16.08 13.77
C ARG A 241 6.49 15.97 14.96
N THR A 242 7.77 15.77 14.68
CA THR A 242 8.83 15.70 15.71
C THR A 242 8.99 17.04 16.46
N VAL A 243 8.96 18.16 15.73
CA VAL A 243 9.07 19.51 16.31
C VAL A 243 7.85 19.80 17.18
N ALA A 244 6.65 19.52 16.66
CA ALA A 244 5.40 19.66 17.39
C ALA A 244 5.40 18.81 18.68
N ALA A 245 5.84 17.56 18.61
CA ALA A 245 5.97 16.68 19.76
C ALA A 245 6.89 17.24 20.83
N PHE A 246 8.08 17.76 20.45
CA PHE A 246 8.99 18.41 21.39
C PHE A 246 8.36 19.67 21.99
N MET A 247 7.68 20.49 21.21
CA MET A 247 7.03 21.70 21.72
C MET A 247 6.00 21.38 22.80
N ILE A 248 5.12 20.40 22.56
CA ILE A 248 4.08 20.00 23.52
C ILE A 248 4.69 19.32 24.75
N ALA A 249 5.67 18.45 24.57
CA ALA A 249 6.33 17.75 25.68
C ALA A 249 7.12 18.71 26.59
N ILE A 250 7.89 19.62 26.01
CA ILE A 250 8.61 20.66 26.75
C ILE A 250 7.63 21.60 27.43
N ALA A 251 6.55 22.02 26.75
CA ALA A 251 5.56 22.89 27.35
C ALA A 251 4.86 22.25 28.56
N LYS A 252 4.62 20.93 28.52
CA LYS A 252 4.11 20.20 29.68
C LYS A 252 5.06 20.29 30.85
N LYS A 253 6.35 20.14 30.59
CA LYS A 253 7.37 20.14 31.64
C LYS A 253 7.60 21.53 32.24
N GLU A 254 7.72 22.56 31.40
CA GLU A 254 8.13 23.89 31.83
C GLU A 254 6.98 24.72 32.42
N SER A 255 5.78 24.63 31.84
CA SER A 255 4.64 25.47 32.24
C SER A 255 3.40 24.67 32.63
N ASN A 256 3.44 23.35 32.56
CA ASN A 256 2.25 22.49 32.60
C ASN A 256 1.20 22.97 31.58
N TRP A 257 1.65 23.12 30.32
CA TRP A 257 0.83 23.60 29.19
C TRP A 257 0.26 25.01 29.38
N GLY A 258 0.97 25.87 30.12
CA GLY A 258 0.58 27.25 30.35
C GLY A 258 -0.20 27.50 31.64
N ARG A 259 -0.24 26.56 32.59
CA ARG A 259 -0.75 26.88 33.95
C ARG A 259 0.20 27.78 34.74
N ARG A 260 1.49 27.73 34.42
CA ARG A 260 2.54 28.57 35.00
C ARG A 260 3.22 29.31 33.87
N VAL A 261 3.00 30.60 33.75
CA VAL A 261 3.46 31.40 32.61
C VAL A 261 4.23 32.61 33.09
N PRO A 262 5.28 33.03 32.37
CA PRO A 262 5.83 34.34 32.59
C PRO A 262 4.77 35.38 32.23
N VAL A 263 4.66 36.41 33.05
CA VAL A 263 3.74 37.52 32.83
C VAL A 263 4.52 38.81 32.62
N LEU A 264 3.96 39.71 31.83
CA LEU A 264 4.43 41.09 31.69
C LEU A 264 3.24 42.00 31.92
N ASN A 265 3.30 42.84 32.95
CA ASN A 265 2.19 43.72 33.36
C ASN A 265 0.85 42.96 33.57
N GLY A 266 0.92 41.73 34.09
CA GLY A 266 -0.26 40.88 34.32
C GLY A 266 -0.81 40.20 33.06
N GLN A 267 -0.19 40.38 31.90
CA GLN A 267 -0.58 39.74 30.64
C GLN A 267 0.26 38.47 30.38
N ASP A 268 -0.36 37.47 29.74
CA ASP A 268 0.32 36.24 29.29
C ASP A 268 1.29 36.56 28.15
N CYS A 269 2.52 36.04 28.28
CA CYS A 269 3.61 36.22 27.35
C CYS A 269 3.71 35.13 26.26
N TYR A 270 2.75 34.18 26.23
CA TYR A 270 2.70 33.06 25.28
C TYR A 270 3.96 32.18 25.27
N ASN A 271 4.72 32.18 26.37
CA ASN A 271 5.96 31.42 26.49
C ASN A 271 5.77 30.22 27.42
N TYR A 272 5.31 29.11 26.84
CA TYR A 272 4.98 27.90 27.59
C TYR A 272 6.15 26.90 27.68
N VAL A 273 7.22 27.12 26.92
CA VAL A 273 8.39 26.22 26.83
C VAL A 273 9.64 26.75 27.57
N GLY A 274 9.51 27.89 28.25
CA GLY A 274 10.61 28.49 29.00
C GLY A 274 11.71 29.12 28.14
N TYR A 275 11.39 29.56 26.92
CA TYR A 275 12.36 30.16 25.99
C TYR A 275 12.98 31.46 26.55
N ARG A 276 14.28 31.67 26.32
CA ARG A 276 15.07 32.80 26.85
C ARG A 276 15.90 33.49 25.76
N GLY A 277 15.25 33.93 24.69
CA GLY A 277 15.85 34.86 23.72
C GLY A 277 15.72 36.32 24.19
N GLN A 278 16.77 37.11 24.02
CA GLN A 278 16.70 38.55 24.30
C GLN A 278 15.78 39.24 23.28
N ARG A 279 14.79 39.97 23.79
CA ARG A 279 13.87 40.82 23.04
C ARG A 279 13.59 42.09 23.85
N GLU A 280 12.95 43.08 23.23
CA GLU A 280 12.54 44.32 23.91
C GLU A 280 11.57 44.01 25.07
N ARG A 281 10.67 43.04 24.87
CA ARG A 281 9.70 42.58 25.88
C ARG A 281 10.21 41.32 26.56
N MET A 282 10.51 41.45 27.86
CA MET A 282 10.93 40.35 28.71
C MET A 282 9.93 40.17 29.85
N GLY A 283 9.42 38.95 30.01
CA GLY A 283 8.55 38.59 31.12
C GLY A 283 9.33 38.29 32.41
N THR A 284 8.61 37.94 33.46
CA THR A 284 9.19 37.54 34.75
C THR A 284 10.26 36.44 34.59
N GLY A 285 11.36 36.53 35.33
CA GLY A 285 12.41 35.51 35.34
C GLY A 285 13.31 35.48 34.09
N GLY A 286 13.29 36.54 33.28
CA GLY A 286 14.12 36.64 32.07
C GLY A 286 13.61 35.78 30.91
N HIS A 287 12.35 35.37 30.95
CA HIS A 287 11.71 34.66 29.85
C HIS A 287 11.27 35.64 28.76
N THR A 288 11.41 35.23 27.50
CA THR A 288 10.95 36.04 26.37
C THR A 288 9.44 36.24 26.45
N CYS A 289 8.98 37.46 26.20
CA CYS A 289 7.56 37.76 26.05
C CYS A 289 7.23 37.95 24.57
N PHE A 290 6.38 37.07 24.03
CA PHE A 290 6.00 37.10 22.62
C PHE A 290 4.79 37.99 22.40
N ASP A 291 4.67 38.55 21.20
CA ASP A 291 3.58 39.46 20.87
C ASP A 291 2.29 38.70 20.53
N SER A 292 2.40 37.47 20.03
CA SER A 292 1.26 36.61 19.68
C SER A 292 1.58 35.11 19.85
N PRO A 293 0.54 34.24 19.91
CA PRO A 293 0.72 32.79 19.86
C PRO A 293 1.50 32.32 18.62
N GLU A 294 1.28 32.97 17.48
CA GLU A 294 1.96 32.65 16.21
C GLU A 294 3.46 33.01 16.27
N ASP A 295 3.81 34.19 16.75
CA ASP A 295 5.22 34.62 16.92
C ASP A 295 5.97 33.70 17.89
N ALA A 296 5.31 33.31 18.99
CA ALA A 296 5.83 32.33 19.93
C ALA A 296 6.12 31.00 19.24
N VAL A 297 5.12 30.42 18.55
CA VAL A 297 5.30 29.14 17.86
C VAL A 297 6.39 29.22 16.81
N ASN A 298 6.37 30.22 15.93
CA ASN A 298 7.34 30.33 14.84
C ASN A 298 8.78 30.46 15.35
N THR A 299 8.99 31.25 16.42
CA THR A 299 10.31 31.44 17.02
C THR A 299 10.81 30.17 17.70
N ILE A 300 9.96 29.54 18.51
CA ILE A 300 10.29 28.31 19.25
C ILE A 300 10.52 27.16 18.27
N ALA A 301 9.62 26.97 17.31
CA ALA A 301 9.69 25.92 16.31
C ALA A 301 10.97 26.04 15.50
N LYS A 302 11.35 27.25 15.06
CA LYS A 302 12.62 27.48 14.36
C LYS A 302 13.82 27.01 15.18
N ARG A 303 13.86 27.32 16.49
CA ARG A 303 14.95 26.88 17.36
C ARG A 303 14.95 25.36 17.56
N VAL A 304 13.79 24.76 17.81
CA VAL A 304 13.66 23.32 17.99
C VAL A 304 14.05 22.59 16.70
N LYS A 305 13.61 23.08 15.54
CA LYS A 305 13.94 22.57 14.22
C LYS A 305 15.46 22.55 13.99
N THR A 306 16.15 23.65 14.25
CA THR A 306 17.63 23.69 14.21
C THR A 306 18.27 22.63 15.11
N LEU A 307 17.75 22.42 16.33
CA LEU A 307 18.30 21.39 17.22
C LEU A 307 18.03 19.97 16.70
N VAL A 308 16.85 19.72 16.15
CA VAL A 308 16.45 18.41 15.63
C VAL A 308 17.22 18.08 14.34
N GLU A 309 17.22 18.98 13.38
CA GLU A 309 17.75 18.77 12.03
C GLU A 309 19.26 19.06 11.97
N ASP A 310 19.70 20.28 12.29
CA ASP A 310 21.10 20.70 12.11
C ASP A 310 22.02 20.03 13.14
N ASN A 311 21.51 19.76 14.35
CA ASN A 311 22.29 19.15 15.42
C ASN A 311 21.96 17.68 15.69
N ASN A 312 21.07 17.05 14.89
CA ASN A 312 20.67 15.65 15.04
C ASN A 312 20.19 15.28 16.46
N ARG A 313 19.49 16.21 17.14
CA ARG A 313 18.95 16.04 18.50
C ARG A 313 17.47 15.65 18.45
N ASN A 314 17.21 14.50 17.84
CA ASN A 314 15.87 13.96 17.62
C ASN A 314 15.33 13.11 18.78
N THR A 315 16.03 13.05 19.92
CA THR A 315 15.58 12.34 21.13
C THR A 315 15.60 13.26 22.36
N PRO A 316 14.72 13.03 23.35
CA PRO A 316 14.68 13.82 24.59
C PRO A 316 16.04 13.89 25.32
N GLU A 317 16.82 12.81 25.33
CA GLU A 317 18.16 12.78 25.93
C GLU A 317 19.09 13.79 25.28
N LYS A 318 19.07 13.85 23.94
CA LYS A 318 19.88 14.80 23.18
C LYS A 318 19.32 16.22 23.25
N MET A 319 18.01 16.36 23.46
CA MET A 319 17.31 17.65 23.58
C MET A 319 17.52 18.31 24.94
N VAL A 320 18.18 17.66 25.91
CA VAL A 320 18.48 18.21 27.24
C VAL A 320 19.23 19.56 27.20
N ILE A 321 19.93 19.85 26.10
CA ILE A 321 20.54 21.15 25.81
C ILE A 321 19.54 22.31 25.86
N TRP A 322 18.25 22.05 25.63
CA TRP A 322 17.19 23.04 25.81
C TRP A 322 17.09 23.53 27.26
N LYS A 323 17.29 22.63 28.23
CA LYS A 323 17.21 22.93 29.66
C LYS A 323 18.47 23.60 30.19
N CYS A 324 19.63 22.99 29.96
CA CYS A 324 20.89 23.40 30.60
C CYS A 324 21.89 24.09 29.67
N GLY A 325 21.63 24.17 28.36
CA GLY A 325 22.65 24.60 27.42
C GLY A 325 23.83 23.63 27.42
N GLN A 326 25.06 24.14 27.49
CA GLN A 326 26.28 23.34 27.41
C GLN A 326 26.64 22.60 28.72
N SER A 327 26.21 23.11 29.88
CA SER A 327 26.51 22.50 31.18
C SER A 327 25.29 22.52 32.11
N CYS A 328 24.97 21.38 32.70
CA CYS A 328 23.81 21.22 33.58
C CYS A 328 24.13 21.48 35.07
N GLU A 329 25.37 21.85 35.40
CA GLU A 329 25.80 22.17 36.77
C GLU A 329 24.99 23.35 37.36
N ALA A 330 24.81 24.42 36.58
CA ALA A 330 24.06 25.60 37.00
C ALA A 330 22.53 25.36 37.09
N THR A 331 22.03 24.20 36.64
CA THR A 331 20.59 23.90 36.54
C THR A 331 20.20 22.69 37.41
N GLY A 332 20.92 22.45 38.50
CA GLY A 332 20.63 21.38 39.46
C GLY A 332 21.32 20.04 39.17
N GLY A 333 22.36 20.04 38.32
CA GLY A 333 23.19 18.88 38.04
C GLY A 333 22.53 17.82 37.15
N GLN A 334 23.18 16.65 37.06
CA GLN A 334 22.77 15.56 36.18
C GLN A 334 21.43 14.94 36.59
N GLU A 335 21.10 14.91 37.88
CA GLU A 335 19.83 14.37 38.37
C GLU A 335 18.63 15.19 37.88
N ALA A 336 18.73 16.52 37.93
CA ALA A 336 17.69 17.41 37.41
C ALA A 336 17.53 17.29 35.89
N ALA A 337 18.64 17.06 35.18
CA ALA A 337 18.64 16.80 33.74
C ALA A 337 17.95 15.47 33.40
N ASN A 338 18.29 14.38 34.09
CA ASN A 338 17.69 13.06 33.89
C ASN A 338 16.18 13.06 34.16
N LYS A 339 15.74 13.74 35.22
CA LYS A 339 14.31 13.90 35.52
C LYS A 339 13.59 14.64 34.40
N TRP A 340 14.19 15.71 33.89
CA TRP A 340 13.61 16.45 32.77
C TRP A 340 13.50 15.61 31.50
N ILE A 341 14.55 14.84 31.18
CA ILE A 341 14.56 13.93 30.03
C ILE A 341 13.41 12.92 30.17
N SER A 342 13.28 12.27 31.31
CA SER A 342 12.21 11.28 31.56
C SER A 342 10.82 11.91 31.47
N ASP A 343 10.62 13.10 32.02
CA ASP A 343 9.35 13.80 31.95
C ASP A 343 9.00 14.18 30.50
N VAL A 344 9.95 14.67 29.72
CA VAL A 344 9.75 15.04 28.31
C VAL A 344 9.51 13.80 27.45
N ASP A 345 10.29 12.74 27.65
CA ASP A 345 10.16 11.48 26.90
C ASP A 345 8.77 10.87 27.06
N MET A 346 8.23 10.86 28.28
CA MET A 346 6.88 10.34 28.56
C MET A 346 5.79 10.97 27.69
N TYR A 347 5.88 12.28 27.38
CA TYR A 347 4.93 12.95 26.51
C TYR A 347 5.34 12.87 25.04
N PHE A 348 6.64 12.88 24.75
CA PHE A 348 7.16 12.76 23.40
C PHE A 348 6.79 11.42 22.75
N GLN A 349 6.87 10.31 23.51
CA GLN A 349 6.51 8.98 23.00
C GLN A 349 5.04 8.86 22.61
N LYS A 350 4.15 9.66 23.22
CA LYS A 350 2.71 9.68 22.86
C LYS A 350 2.45 10.15 21.43
N PHE A 351 3.39 10.89 20.84
CA PHE A 351 3.33 11.36 19.45
C PHE A 351 4.04 10.43 18.46
N LYS A 352 4.86 9.50 18.96
CA LYS A 352 5.67 8.58 18.15
C LYS A 352 4.94 7.25 17.89
N THR A 353 3.90 6.97 18.66
CA THR A 353 2.96 5.86 18.46
C THR A 353 1.93 6.27 17.43
#